data_AF-A0A1S9M628-F1
#
_entry.id   AF-A0A1S9M628-F1
#
_cell.length_a   1.000
_cell.length_b   1.000
_cell.length_c   1.000
_cell.angle_alpha   90.00
_cell.angle_beta   90.00
_cell.angle_gamma   90.00
#
_symmetry.space_group_name_H-M   'P 1'
#
loop_
_entity.id
_entity.type
_entity.pdbx_description
1 polymer ?
#
loop_
_entity_poly.entity_id
_entity_poly.type
_entity_poly.pdbx_seq_one_letter_code
_entity_poly.pdbx_strand_id
1 'polypeptide(L)'
;MATEATTLTVDGPNGPREIRISSPSRVLWPELGLTKLDLARYIVEVGDAFISANGDRPISLQRFSDNIDGDQFFSKNPPKGTPDFIRSVKVVYPSARSHPQLVLDEPAAAVWAVQMNTVVFHPWPSRVENTDNPDQLRIDLDPQPGTDFDDAIPAALALKDVLADAGLTTFIKTSGNRGLHVYAPIEPSHEFLDVRHAVIAAARELERRMPDKVTTAWWKEERGERVFVDFNQANRDRTIAGAYSPRALAHAPVSCPITWNELESVDPKNFTILSVPGRLKTLGDPWSAMNSEAGKIDVLLQWWERDVAAGLGEMPFPPDYPKMPGEPTRVQPSRARKPV
;
A
#
# COMPACT_ATOMS: atom_id res chain seq x y z
N MET A 1 18.07 -6.00 -36.31
CA MET A 1 18.38 -4.74 -35.60
C MET A 1 18.67 -5.08 -34.15
N ALA A 2 19.74 -4.56 -33.56
CA ALA A 2 20.01 -4.79 -32.15
C ALA A 2 18.85 -4.22 -31.32
N THR A 3 18.29 -5.01 -30.41
CA THR A 3 17.25 -4.56 -29.50
C THR A 3 17.83 -3.48 -28.59
N GLU A 4 17.21 -2.30 -28.60
CA GLU A 4 17.63 -1.15 -27.81
C GLU A 4 17.83 -1.53 -26.33
N ALA A 5 18.96 -1.10 -25.78
CA ALA A 5 19.33 -1.40 -24.41
C ALA A 5 20.26 -0.36 -23.84
N THR A 6 20.16 -0.15 -22.54
CA THR A 6 21.11 0.61 -21.75
C THR A 6 21.37 -0.11 -20.44
N THR A 7 22.38 0.33 -19.69
CA THR A 7 22.71 -0.21 -18.37
C THR A 7 22.73 0.94 -17.38
N LEU A 8 22.09 0.73 -16.23
CA LEU A 8 22.13 1.66 -15.10
C LEU A 8 23.05 1.08 -14.02
N THR A 9 24.01 1.88 -13.58
CA THR A 9 24.77 1.61 -12.35
C THR A 9 23.92 2.07 -11.16
N VAL A 10 23.65 1.17 -10.23
CA VAL A 10 22.81 1.42 -9.05
C VAL A 10 23.63 1.11 -7.80
N ASP A 11 23.83 2.11 -6.95
CA ASP A 11 24.52 1.93 -5.67
C ASP A 11 23.73 1.00 -4.74
N GLY A 12 24.46 0.27 -3.90
CA GLY A 12 23.88 -0.70 -2.99
C GLY A 12 24.84 -1.07 -1.86
N PRO A 13 24.36 -1.83 -0.86
CA PRO A 13 25.12 -2.12 0.36
C PRO A 13 26.41 -2.92 0.13
N ASN A 14 26.49 -3.65 -0.99
CA ASN A 14 27.65 -4.46 -1.38
C ASN A 14 28.41 -3.88 -2.59
N GLY A 15 28.29 -2.56 -2.80
CA GLY A 15 28.84 -1.86 -3.96
C GLY A 15 27.84 -1.71 -5.12
N PRO A 16 28.22 -0.98 -6.17
CA PRO A 16 27.35 -0.68 -7.29
C PRO A 16 27.01 -1.94 -8.11
N ARG A 17 25.80 -1.97 -8.67
CA ARG A 17 25.31 -3.02 -9.56
C ARG A 17 24.92 -2.48 -10.92
N GLU A 18 25.28 -3.23 -11.95
CA GLU A 18 24.91 -2.93 -13.33
C GLU A 18 23.58 -3.62 -13.69
N ILE A 19 22.53 -2.83 -13.90
CA ILE A 19 21.20 -3.32 -14.26
C ILE A 19 20.88 -2.95 -15.70
N ARG A 20 20.78 -3.97 -16.55
CA ARG A 20 20.45 -3.82 -17.97
C ARG A 20 18.95 -3.54 -18.16
N ILE A 21 18.63 -2.42 -18.81
CA ILE A 21 17.26 -2.05 -19.22
C ILE A 21 17.08 -2.31 -20.72
N SER A 22 16.14 -3.18 -21.10
CA SER A 22 15.73 -3.40 -22.49
C SER A 22 14.54 -2.53 -22.87
N SER A 23 14.48 -2.13 -24.14
CA SER A 23 13.46 -1.22 -24.66
C SER A 23 13.33 0.05 -23.80
N PRO A 24 14.45 0.73 -23.48
CA PRO A 24 14.43 1.89 -22.58
C PRO A 24 13.54 3.02 -23.10
N SER A 25 13.41 3.20 -24.42
CA SER A 25 12.54 4.22 -25.04
C SER A 25 11.05 3.87 -25.01
N ARG A 26 10.66 2.68 -24.55
CA ARG A 26 9.24 2.29 -24.50
C ARG A 26 8.47 3.24 -23.60
N VAL A 27 7.48 3.92 -24.16
CA VAL A 27 6.60 4.84 -23.45
C VAL A 27 5.69 4.05 -22.51
N LEU A 28 5.77 4.34 -21.21
CA LEU A 28 4.91 3.77 -20.17
C LEU A 28 3.71 4.67 -19.85
N TRP A 29 3.89 6.00 -19.86
CA TRP A 29 2.82 6.98 -19.71
C TRP A 29 2.65 7.80 -20.99
N PRO A 30 1.69 7.45 -21.86
CA PRO A 30 1.54 8.07 -23.17
C PRO A 30 1.33 9.59 -23.13
N GLU A 31 0.49 10.09 -22.23
CA GLU A 31 0.16 11.53 -22.14
C GLU A 31 1.38 12.40 -21.82
N LEU A 32 2.31 11.89 -21.00
CA LEU A 32 3.52 12.60 -20.59
C LEU A 32 4.75 12.22 -21.43
N GLY A 33 4.65 11.20 -22.28
CA GLY A 33 5.78 10.64 -23.01
C GLY A 33 6.84 9.97 -22.12
N LEU A 34 6.52 9.64 -20.86
CA LEU A 34 7.49 9.06 -19.92
C LEU A 34 7.76 7.60 -20.26
N THR A 35 9.03 7.26 -20.26
CA THR A 35 9.54 5.97 -20.74
C THR A 35 9.85 5.01 -19.60
N LYS A 36 10.12 3.76 -19.97
CA LYS A 36 10.64 2.74 -19.05
C LYS A 36 11.96 3.19 -18.40
N LEU A 37 12.82 3.88 -19.15
CA LEU A 37 14.08 4.39 -18.61
C LEU A 37 13.85 5.50 -17.58
N ASP A 38 12.86 6.37 -17.79
CA ASP A 38 12.52 7.43 -16.83
C ASP A 38 12.03 6.84 -15.51
N LEU A 39 11.19 5.80 -15.57
CA LEU A 39 10.79 5.06 -14.37
C LEU A 39 11.98 4.38 -13.67
N ALA A 40 12.88 3.77 -14.44
CA ALA A 40 14.06 3.12 -13.87
C ALA A 40 14.96 4.14 -13.15
N ARG A 41 15.17 5.32 -13.75
CA ARG A 41 15.91 6.43 -13.14
C ARG A 41 15.23 6.98 -11.89
N TYR A 42 13.91 7.16 -11.92
CA TYR A 42 13.14 7.53 -10.74
C TYR A 42 13.43 6.58 -9.57
N ILE A 43 13.37 5.26 -9.80
CA ILE A 43 13.65 4.26 -8.75
C ILE A 43 15.11 4.33 -8.27
N VAL A 44 16.08 4.64 -9.13
CA VAL A 44 17.46 4.91 -8.69
C VAL A 44 17.50 6.10 -7.74
N GLU A 45 16.83 7.20 -8.08
CA GLU A 45 16.88 8.44 -7.29
C GLU A 45 16.14 8.36 -5.95
N VAL A 46 15.08 7.56 -5.84
CA VAL A 46 14.34 7.36 -4.57
C VAL A 46 14.72 6.07 -3.86
N GLY A 47 15.70 5.33 -4.38
CA GLY A 47 16.00 3.94 -4.04
C GLY A 47 16.14 3.70 -2.55
N ASP A 48 16.94 4.50 -1.85
CA ASP A 48 17.19 4.32 -0.42
C ASP A 48 15.92 4.50 0.42
N ALA A 49 15.13 5.53 0.15
CA ALA A 49 13.87 5.77 0.85
C ALA A 49 12.81 4.72 0.49
N PHE A 50 12.78 4.27 -0.77
CA PHE A 50 11.93 3.16 -1.20
C PHE A 50 12.28 1.87 -0.46
N ILE A 51 13.57 1.51 -0.34
CA ILE A 51 13.99 0.30 0.36
C ILE A 51 13.80 0.42 1.86
N SER A 52 14.07 1.57 2.47
CA SER A 52 13.80 1.81 3.90
C SER A 52 12.34 1.54 4.28
N ALA A 53 11.40 1.95 3.42
CA ALA A 53 9.97 1.78 3.68
C ALA A 53 9.42 0.40 3.28
N ASN A 54 9.95 -0.21 2.22
CA ASN A 54 9.34 -1.38 1.57
C ASN A 54 10.21 -2.65 1.55
N GLY A 55 11.50 -2.55 1.89
CA GLY A 55 12.47 -3.66 1.86
C GLY A 55 12.25 -4.67 2.97
N ASP A 56 12.92 -5.82 2.87
CA ASP A 56 12.74 -6.98 3.76
C ASP A 56 11.29 -7.48 3.87
N ARG A 57 10.48 -7.24 2.84
CA ARG A 57 9.07 -7.64 2.78
C ARG A 57 8.81 -8.49 1.55
N PRO A 58 7.99 -9.56 1.66
CA PRO A 58 7.38 -10.17 0.49
C PRO A 58 6.66 -9.12 -0.35
N ILE A 59 6.85 -9.14 -1.67
CA ILE A 59 6.29 -8.12 -2.54
C ILE A 59 5.51 -8.70 -3.73
N SER A 60 4.35 -8.12 -3.99
CA SER A 60 3.62 -8.32 -5.24
C SER A 60 3.94 -7.20 -6.22
N LEU A 61 4.31 -7.58 -7.45
CA LEU A 61 4.66 -6.64 -8.52
C LEU A 61 3.49 -6.52 -9.49
N GLN A 62 2.93 -5.32 -9.65
CA GLN A 62 1.93 -5.03 -10.67
C GLN A 62 2.64 -4.60 -11.95
N ARG A 63 2.50 -5.44 -12.98
CA ARG A 63 3.27 -5.35 -14.22
C ARG A 63 2.36 -5.05 -15.40
N PHE A 64 2.90 -4.28 -16.34
CA PHE A 64 2.18 -3.82 -17.53
C PHE A 64 2.89 -4.32 -18.78
N SER A 65 2.18 -5.08 -19.61
CA SER A 65 2.76 -5.75 -20.77
C SER A 65 3.29 -4.75 -21.80
N ASP A 66 2.58 -3.65 -21.99
CA ASP A 66 2.92 -2.56 -22.91
C ASP A 66 3.16 -1.23 -22.16
N ASN A 67 2.09 -0.46 -21.94
CA ASN A 67 2.05 0.79 -21.17
C ASN A 67 0.97 0.72 -20.08
N ILE A 68 0.72 1.82 -19.34
CA ILE A 68 -0.25 1.82 -18.23
C ILE A 68 -1.72 1.60 -18.65
N ASP A 69 -2.05 1.82 -19.92
CA ASP A 69 -3.40 1.60 -20.49
C ASP A 69 -3.58 0.17 -21.05
N GLY A 70 -2.48 -0.60 -21.10
CA GLY A 70 -2.47 -1.97 -21.60
C GLY A 70 -2.80 -3.03 -20.54
N ASP A 71 -2.64 -4.30 -20.93
CA ASP A 71 -2.88 -5.43 -20.03
C ASP A 71 -1.95 -5.39 -18.81
N GLN A 72 -2.56 -5.60 -17.64
CA GLN A 72 -1.87 -5.68 -16.37
C GLN A 72 -1.98 -7.06 -15.74
N PHE A 73 -0.96 -7.45 -14.97
CA PHE A 73 -0.99 -8.66 -14.15
C PHE A 73 -0.14 -8.51 -12.89
N PHE A 74 -0.48 -9.30 -11.88
CA PHE A 74 0.29 -9.38 -10.64
C PHE A 74 1.27 -10.54 -10.70
N SER A 75 2.54 -10.26 -10.42
CA SER A 75 3.61 -11.25 -10.33
C SER A 75 4.08 -11.32 -8.88
N LYS A 76 3.95 -12.51 -8.29
CA LYS A 76 4.34 -12.78 -6.90
C LYS A 76 5.59 -13.65 -6.84
N ASN A 77 5.59 -14.72 -7.64
CA ASN A 77 6.69 -15.68 -7.69
C ASN A 77 7.93 -15.12 -8.40
N PRO A 78 9.15 -15.52 -8.00
CA PRO A 78 10.36 -15.22 -8.73
C PRO A 78 10.32 -15.80 -10.16
N PRO A 79 10.43 -15.00 -11.22
CA PRO A 79 10.52 -15.50 -12.59
C PRO A 79 11.86 -16.21 -12.84
N LYS A 80 11.91 -17.05 -13.88
CA LYS A 80 13.17 -17.63 -14.36
C LYS A 80 14.14 -16.50 -14.75
N GLY A 81 15.39 -16.61 -14.30
CA GLY A 81 16.40 -15.57 -14.54
C GLY A 81 16.36 -14.39 -13.57
N THR A 82 15.68 -14.55 -12.42
CA THR A 82 15.85 -13.64 -11.28
C THR A 82 17.33 -13.62 -10.87
N PRO A 83 17.99 -12.45 -10.76
CA PRO A 83 19.36 -12.34 -10.31
C PRO A 83 19.57 -12.91 -8.90
N ASP A 84 20.74 -13.52 -8.66
CA ASP A 84 21.04 -14.22 -7.40
C ASP A 84 21.01 -13.33 -6.15
N PHE A 85 21.18 -12.01 -6.31
CA PHE A 85 21.11 -11.05 -5.21
C PHE A 85 19.67 -10.72 -4.80
N ILE A 86 18.65 -11.11 -5.58
CA ILE A 86 17.25 -10.89 -5.27
C ILE A 86 16.70 -12.13 -4.58
N ARG A 87 16.40 -12.01 -3.29
CA ARG A 87 15.89 -13.11 -2.47
C ARG A 87 14.42 -13.41 -2.77
N SER A 88 13.98 -14.55 -2.25
CA SER A 88 12.58 -14.86 -2.12
C SER A 88 12.28 -15.52 -0.78
N VAL A 89 11.06 -15.36 -0.29
CA VAL A 89 10.58 -15.97 0.95
C VAL A 89 9.29 -16.72 0.69
N LYS A 90 9.12 -17.88 1.32
CA LYS A 90 7.86 -18.63 1.24
C LYS A 90 6.81 -17.93 2.10
N VAL A 91 5.69 -17.56 1.51
CA VAL A 91 4.54 -16.98 2.23
C VAL A 91 3.34 -17.92 2.18
N VAL A 92 2.48 -17.84 3.19
CA VAL A 92 1.18 -18.51 3.22
C VAL A 92 0.10 -17.54 2.74
N TYR A 93 -0.74 -17.97 1.82
CA TYR A 93 -1.87 -17.19 1.27
C TYR A 93 -3.15 -17.48 2.07
N PRO A 94 -4.21 -16.65 1.93
CA PRO A 94 -5.50 -16.94 2.55
C PRO A 94 -6.03 -18.35 2.23
N SER A 95 -5.77 -18.85 1.01
CA SER A 95 -6.11 -20.22 0.60
C SER A 95 -5.34 -21.34 1.31
N ALA A 96 -4.53 -21.05 2.33
CA ALA A 96 -3.57 -21.93 3.00
C ALA A 96 -2.43 -22.50 2.11
N ARG A 97 -2.47 -22.26 0.79
CA ARG A 97 -1.35 -22.55 -0.11
C ARG A 97 -0.14 -21.69 0.24
N SER A 98 1.05 -22.21 -0.04
CA SER A 98 2.28 -21.45 0.10
C SER A 98 3.04 -21.34 -1.22
N HIS A 99 3.53 -20.14 -1.53
CA HIS A 99 4.39 -19.91 -2.69
C HIS A 99 5.53 -18.96 -2.34
N PRO A 100 6.69 -19.04 -3.02
CA PRO A 100 7.73 -18.04 -2.86
C PRO A 100 7.25 -16.67 -3.37
N GLN A 101 7.59 -15.61 -2.66
CA GLN A 101 7.46 -14.23 -3.12
C GLN A 101 8.82 -13.56 -3.17
N LEU A 102 9.01 -12.67 -4.15
CA LEU A 102 10.21 -11.83 -4.24
C LEU A 102 10.33 -10.93 -3.01
N VAL A 103 11.58 -10.58 -2.70
CA VAL A 103 11.95 -9.60 -1.66
C VAL A 103 12.95 -8.63 -2.29
N LEU A 104 12.74 -7.33 -2.12
CA LEU A 104 13.60 -6.28 -2.66
C LEU A 104 14.36 -5.60 -1.53
N ASP A 105 15.63 -5.95 -1.35
CA ASP A 105 16.44 -5.48 -0.20
C ASP A 105 17.40 -4.33 -0.54
N GLU A 106 17.47 -3.95 -1.80
CA GLU A 106 18.36 -2.90 -2.29
C GLU A 106 17.79 -2.24 -3.55
N PRO A 107 18.17 -0.99 -3.87
CA PRO A 107 17.60 -0.24 -4.98
C PRO A 107 17.71 -0.95 -6.33
N ALA A 108 18.84 -1.64 -6.57
CA ALA A 108 19.08 -2.40 -7.78
C ALA A 108 18.01 -3.48 -8.05
N ALA A 109 17.45 -4.09 -6.99
CA ALA A 109 16.38 -5.07 -7.10
C ALA A 109 15.06 -4.43 -7.56
N ALA A 110 14.75 -3.21 -7.09
CA ALA A 110 13.60 -2.44 -7.54
C ALA A 110 13.75 -1.97 -8.99
N VAL A 111 14.96 -1.54 -9.40
CA VAL A 111 15.26 -1.21 -10.81
C VAL A 111 15.13 -2.44 -11.70
N TRP A 112 15.57 -3.62 -11.24
CA TRP A 112 15.35 -4.88 -11.96
C TRP A 112 13.85 -5.20 -12.09
N ALA A 113 13.04 -4.95 -11.07
CA ALA A 113 11.59 -5.14 -11.16
C ALA A 113 10.97 -4.20 -12.22
N VAL A 114 11.45 -2.97 -12.37
CA VAL A 114 11.09 -2.07 -13.49
C VAL A 114 11.53 -2.65 -14.84
N GLN A 115 12.72 -3.25 -14.93
CA GLN A 115 13.14 -4.00 -16.13
C GLN A 115 12.17 -5.13 -16.46
N MET A 116 11.55 -5.74 -15.46
CA MET A 116 10.48 -6.73 -15.63
C MET A 116 9.11 -6.08 -15.91
N ASN A 117 9.03 -4.79 -16.22
CA ASN A 117 7.82 -4.02 -16.49
C ASN A 117 6.91 -3.80 -15.27
N THR A 118 7.46 -3.81 -14.06
CA THR A 118 6.73 -3.39 -12.86
C THR A 118 6.54 -1.89 -12.86
N VAL A 119 5.32 -1.44 -12.57
CA VAL A 119 5.02 -0.02 -12.34
C VAL A 119 4.62 0.23 -10.89
N VAL A 120 3.83 -0.67 -10.28
CA VAL A 120 3.35 -0.52 -8.90
C VAL A 120 3.84 -1.67 -8.03
N PHE A 121 4.34 -1.32 -6.86
CA PHE A 121 4.95 -2.21 -5.88
C PHE A 121 4.02 -2.35 -4.67
N HIS A 122 3.70 -3.59 -4.30
CA HIS A 122 2.74 -3.88 -3.23
C HIS A 122 3.41 -4.76 -2.15
N PRO A 123 4.18 -4.17 -1.22
CA PRO A 123 4.85 -4.92 -0.16
C PRO A 123 3.86 -5.37 0.91
N TRP A 124 4.11 -6.54 1.49
CA TRP A 124 3.35 -7.05 2.62
C TRP A 124 3.57 -6.20 3.87
N PRO A 125 2.62 -6.18 4.83
CA PRO A 125 2.78 -5.48 6.10
C PRO A 125 3.62 -6.26 7.12
N SER A 126 4.19 -7.40 6.73
CA SER A 126 5.09 -8.25 7.52
C SER A 126 6.46 -8.39 6.86
N ARG A 127 7.48 -8.71 7.66
CA ARG A 127 8.86 -8.90 7.18
C ARG A 127 9.17 -10.36 6.87
N VAL A 128 10.25 -10.59 6.12
CA VAL A 128 10.71 -11.93 5.71
C VAL A 128 10.96 -12.89 6.87
N GLU A 129 11.40 -12.39 8.04
CA GLU A 129 11.70 -13.22 9.21
C GLU A 129 10.45 -13.74 9.90
N ASN A 130 9.33 -13.02 9.75
CA ASN A 130 8.05 -13.37 10.36
C ASN A 130 6.91 -12.92 9.45
N THR A 131 6.65 -13.70 8.38
CA THR A 131 5.72 -13.29 7.32
C THR A 131 4.25 -13.34 7.74
N ASP A 132 3.93 -14.00 8.86
CA ASP A 132 2.56 -14.20 9.34
C ASP A 132 2.10 -13.14 10.35
N ASN A 133 3.03 -12.44 10.98
CA ASN A 133 2.74 -11.40 11.97
C ASN A 133 3.16 -10.02 11.44
N PRO A 134 2.21 -9.14 11.06
CA PRO A 134 2.52 -7.80 10.57
C PRO A 134 3.31 -6.96 11.59
N ASP A 135 4.30 -6.22 11.11
CA ASP A 135 4.98 -5.15 11.86
C ASP A 135 4.45 -3.75 11.47
N GLN A 136 3.41 -3.70 10.64
CA GLN A 136 2.74 -2.48 10.22
C GLN A 136 1.22 -2.64 10.30
N LEU A 137 0.57 -1.80 11.11
CA LEU A 137 -0.86 -1.54 11.00
C LEU A 137 -1.07 -0.53 9.88
N ARG A 138 -1.97 -0.84 8.93
CA ARG A 138 -2.23 0.00 7.74
C ARG A 138 -3.72 0.24 7.60
N ILE A 139 -4.12 1.50 7.49
CA ILE A 139 -5.51 1.92 7.29
C ILE A 139 -5.60 2.74 6.01
N ASP A 140 -6.56 2.38 5.16
CA ASP A 140 -6.85 3.02 3.88
C ASP A 140 -8.12 3.85 4.01
N LEU A 141 -8.00 5.15 3.75
CA LEU A 141 -9.09 6.11 3.72
C LEU A 141 -9.43 6.36 2.24
N ASP A 142 -10.54 5.78 1.78
CA ASP A 142 -10.98 5.83 0.38
C ASP A 142 -12.20 6.74 0.21
N PRO A 143 -12.03 7.95 -0.36
CA PRO A 143 -13.14 8.82 -0.74
C PRO A 143 -14.10 8.13 -1.70
N GLN A 144 -15.37 8.02 -1.33
CA GLN A 144 -16.42 7.46 -2.16
C GLN A 144 -16.97 8.50 -3.15
N PRO A 145 -17.76 8.13 -4.17
CA PRO A 145 -18.39 9.09 -5.07
C PRO A 145 -19.11 10.20 -4.30
N GLY A 146 -18.87 11.46 -4.66
CA GLY A 146 -19.34 12.63 -3.92
C GLY A 146 -18.32 13.19 -2.91
N THR A 147 -17.22 12.49 -2.66
CA THR A 147 -16.11 12.95 -1.82
C THR A 147 -14.77 12.86 -2.56
N ASP A 148 -13.76 13.58 -2.07
CA ASP A 148 -12.41 13.58 -2.65
C ASP A 148 -11.29 13.61 -1.59
N PHE A 149 -10.09 14.02 -2.00
CA PHE A 149 -8.91 14.10 -1.14
C PHE A 149 -9.12 15.06 0.03
N ASP A 150 -9.80 16.19 -0.17
CA ASP A 150 -10.00 17.20 0.85
C ASP A 150 -10.95 16.68 1.94
N ASP A 151 -11.89 15.79 1.59
CA ASP A 151 -12.73 15.08 2.55
C ASP A 151 -11.94 14.03 3.36
N ALA A 152 -10.89 13.44 2.79
CA ALA A 152 -10.03 12.48 3.47
C ALA A 152 -9.13 13.12 4.53
N ILE A 153 -8.75 14.39 4.37
CA ILE A 153 -7.89 15.14 5.31
C ILE A 153 -8.45 15.15 6.74
N PRO A 154 -9.68 15.63 7.00
CA PRO A 154 -10.22 15.65 8.36
C PRO A 154 -10.40 14.24 8.93
N ALA A 155 -10.72 13.25 8.11
CA ALA A 155 -10.78 11.84 8.54
C ALA A 155 -9.40 11.31 8.94
N ALA A 156 -8.34 11.67 8.21
CA ALA A 156 -6.97 11.27 8.52
C ALA A 156 -6.45 11.93 9.81
N LEU A 157 -6.76 13.21 10.04
CA LEU A 157 -6.41 13.92 11.27
C LEU A 157 -7.14 13.30 12.48
N ALA A 158 -8.43 13.01 12.37
CA ALA A 158 -9.14 12.32 13.44
C ALA A 158 -8.63 10.88 13.65
N LEU A 159 -8.24 10.18 12.58
CA LEU A 159 -7.64 8.85 12.68
C LEU A 159 -6.29 8.88 13.40
N LYS A 160 -5.47 9.92 13.16
CA LYS A 160 -4.23 10.17 13.90
C LYS A 160 -4.52 10.24 15.40
N ASP A 161 -5.55 10.98 15.82
CA ASP A 161 -5.93 11.11 17.22
C ASP A 161 -6.47 9.79 17.79
N VAL A 162 -7.30 9.06 17.04
CA VAL A 162 -7.80 7.73 17.42
C VAL A 162 -6.65 6.76 17.67
N LEU A 163 -5.64 6.73 16.80
CA LEU A 163 -4.49 5.85 16.94
C LEU A 163 -3.55 6.33 18.06
N ALA A 164 -3.43 7.65 18.28
CA ALA A 164 -2.70 8.21 19.41
C ALA A 164 -3.35 7.84 20.77
N ASP A 165 -4.68 7.84 20.85
CA ASP A 165 -5.43 7.36 22.03
C ASP A 165 -5.16 5.88 22.32
N ALA A 166 -4.84 5.10 21.28
CA ALA A 166 -4.42 3.71 21.40
C ALA A 166 -2.91 3.54 21.66
N GLY A 167 -2.16 4.63 21.80
CA GLY A 167 -0.72 4.63 22.04
C GLY A 167 0.15 4.39 20.80
N LEU A 168 -0.40 4.58 19.60
CA LEU A 168 0.32 4.35 18.35
C LEU A 168 0.80 5.67 17.73
N THR A 169 2.08 5.72 17.38
CA THR A 169 2.63 6.79 16.54
C THR A 169 2.37 6.48 15.08
N THR A 170 1.78 7.42 14.35
CA THR A 170 1.34 7.20 12.97
C THR A 170 2.15 7.99 11.95
N PHE A 171 2.25 7.44 10.75
CA PHE A 171 2.86 8.01 9.56
C PHE A 171 1.83 8.02 8.44
N ILE A 172 1.91 9.00 7.54
CA ILE A 172 0.90 9.19 6.50
C ILE A 172 1.54 9.31 5.12
N LYS A 173 0.83 8.83 4.11
CA LYS A 173 1.18 9.02 2.70
C LYS A 173 -0.06 9.24 1.86
N THR A 174 0.10 9.96 0.76
CA THR A 174 -0.90 9.93 -0.31
C THR A 174 -0.95 8.53 -0.90
N SER A 175 -2.12 8.08 -1.34
CA SER A 175 -2.23 6.83 -2.09
C SER A 175 -1.62 6.95 -3.49
N GLY A 176 -1.50 8.17 -4.03
CA GLY A 176 -1.26 8.44 -5.45
C GLY A 176 -2.50 8.19 -6.32
N ASN A 177 -3.68 8.03 -5.71
CA ASN A 177 -4.99 8.03 -6.37
C ASN A 177 -5.87 9.09 -5.70
N ARG A 178 -6.99 8.72 -5.07
CA ARG A 178 -7.91 9.65 -4.40
C ARG A 178 -7.76 9.68 -2.87
N GLY A 179 -7.26 8.59 -2.28
CA GLY A 179 -7.25 8.40 -0.83
C GLY A 179 -5.92 8.67 -0.14
N LEU A 180 -5.93 8.46 1.17
CA LEU A 180 -4.79 8.56 2.09
C LEU A 180 -4.56 7.22 2.78
N HIS A 181 -3.30 6.85 3.01
CA HIS A 181 -2.99 5.69 3.84
C HIS A 181 -2.28 6.15 5.12
N VAL A 182 -2.76 5.67 6.26
CA VAL A 182 -2.18 5.90 7.59
C VAL A 182 -1.56 4.60 8.08
N TYR A 183 -0.28 4.65 8.41
CA TYR A 183 0.52 3.53 8.87
C TYR A 183 0.91 3.75 10.32
N ALA A 184 1.01 2.67 11.09
CA ALA A 184 1.67 2.67 12.40
C ALA A 184 2.60 1.45 12.49
N PRO A 185 3.88 1.64 12.86
CA PRO A 185 4.76 0.51 13.22
C PRO A 185 4.21 -0.19 14.47
N ILE A 186 4.14 -1.52 14.43
CA ILE A 186 3.63 -2.34 15.55
C ILE A 186 4.58 -3.51 15.83
N GLU A 187 4.57 -4.00 17.06
CA GLU A 187 5.26 -5.24 17.39
C GLU A 187 4.68 -6.41 16.56
N PRO A 188 5.52 -7.23 15.89
CA PRO A 188 5.07 -8.38 15.10
C PRO A 188 4.70 -9.57 15.98
N SER A 189 3.78 -9.36 16.93
CA SER A 189 3.35 -10.31 17.95
C SER A 189 1.98 -10.93 17.68
N HIS A 190 1.28 -10.46 16.66
CA HIS A 190 -0.10 -10.85 16.33
C HIS A 190 -0.23 -11.19 14.85
N GLU A 191 -1.05 -12.20 14.54
CA GLU A 191 -1.32 -12.57 13.15
C GLU A 191 -2.24 -11.56 12.45
N PHE A 192 -2.33 -11.65 11.12
CA PHE A 192 -3.17 -10.78 10.28
C PHE A 192 -4.62 -10.63 10.77
N LEU A 193 -5.23 -11.68 11.33
CA LEU A 193 -6.63 -11.60 11.76
C LEU A 193 -6.80 -10.67 12.97
N ASP A 194 -5.92 -10.79 13.96
CA ASP A 194 -5.93 -9.93 15.15
C ASP A 194 -5.59 -8.48 14.78
N VAL A 195 -4.59 -8.28 13.89
CA VAL A 195 -4.28 -6.94 13.36
C VAL A 195 -5.48 -6.35 12.61
N ARG A 196 -6.23 -7.17 11.86
CA ARG A 196 -7.48 -6.72 11.22
C ARG A 196 -8.56 -6.36 12.25
N HIS A 197 -8.70 -7.10 13.35
CA HIS A 197 -9.62 -6.73 14.42
C HIS A 197 -9.25 -5.39 15.07
N ALA A 198 -7.96 -5.14 15.29
CA ALA A 198 -7.47 -3.84 15.73
C ALA A 198 -7.82 -2.72 14.73
N VAL A 199 -7.66 -2.96 13.42
CA VAL A 199 -8.07 -2.02 12.37
C VAL A 199 -9.58 -1.77 12.36
N ILE A 200 -10.42 -2.79 12.55
CA ILE A 200 -11.88 -2.63 12.66
C ILE A 200 -12.24 -1.77 13.87
N ALA A 201 -11.62 -2.01 15.02
CA ALA A 201 -11.88 -1.22 16.22
C ALA A 201 -11.53 0.26 16.02
N ALA A 202 -10.37 0.55 15.41
CA ALA A 202 -9.97 1.91 15.04
C ALA A 202 -10.95 2.54 14.03
N ALA A 203 -11.36 1.78 13.02
CA ALA A 203 -12.30 2.25 11.99
C ALA A 203 -13.68 2.59 12.58
N ARG A 204 -14.21 1.75 13.47
CA ARG A 204 -15.47 2.02 14.19
C ARG A 204 -15.35 3.21 15.12
N GLU A 205 -14.22 3.35 15.80
CA GLU A 205 -13.98 4.51 16.66
C GLU A 205 -13.94 5.81 15.85
N LEU A 206 -13.28 5.80 14.69
CA LEU A 206 -13.30 6.92 13.76
C LEU A 206 -14.71 7.24 13.26
N GLU A 207 -15.48 6.23 12.84
CA GLU A 207 -16.87 6.39 12.40
C GLU A 207 -17.76 6.93 13.53
N ARG A 208 -17.57 6.48 14.78
CA ARG A 208 -18.29 7.03 15.95
C ARG A 208 -17.99 8.51 16.18
N ARG A 209 -16.74 8.95 15.97
CA ARG A 209 -16.32 10.34 16.11
C ARG A 209 -16.76 11.21 14.93
N MET A 210 -16.94 10.63 13.75
CA MET A 210 -17.25 11.35 12.51
C MET A 210 -18.36 10.66 11.67
N PRO A 211 -19.55 10.41 12.22
CA PRO A 211 -20.57 9.56 11.58
C PRO A 211 -21.14 10.15 10.27
N ASP A 212 -21.04 11.46 10.10
CA ASP A 212 -21.50 12.14 8.88
C ASP A 212 -20.45 12.18 7.77
N LYS A 213 -19.18 11.86 8.08
CA LYS A 213 -18.05 11.97 7.15
C LYS A 213 -17.32 10.66 6.88
N VAL A 214 -17.40 9.71 7.80
CA VAL A 214 -16.68 8.44 7.73
C VAL A 214 -17.68 7.29 7.80
N THR A 215 -17.40 6.21 7.07
CA THR A 215 -18.20 4.99 7.13
C THR A 215 -17.35 3.72 7.11
N THR A 216 -17.83 2.69 7.81
CA THR A 216 -17.33 1.30 7.70
C THR A 216 -18.29 0.38 6.96
N ALA A 217 -19.34 0.92 6.33
CA ALA A 217 -20.33 0.14 5.61
C ALA A 217 -19.71 -0.65 4.44
N TRP A 218 -19.85 -1.97 4.50
CA TRP A 218 -19.29 -2.85 3.48
C TRP A 218 -19.95 -2.63 2.11
N TRP A 219 -21.28 -2.48 2.10
CA TRP A 219 -22.09 -2.28 0.90
C TRP A 219 -21.94 -0.87 0.36
N LYS A 220 -21.62 -0.73 -0.94
CA LYS A 220 -21.35 0.58 -1.55
C LYS A 220 -22.56 1.51 -1.48
N GLU A 221 -23.75 0.95 -1.62
CA GLU A 221 -25.03 1.65 -1.52
C GLU A 221 -25.32 2.23 -0.14
N GLU A 222 -24.68 1.73 0.92
CA GLU A 222 -24.86 2.20 2.30
C GLU A 222 -23.84 3.27 2.70
N ARG A 223 -22.78 3.48 1.89
CA ARG A 223 -21.69 4.41 2.24
C ARG A 223 -22.12 5.87 2.19
N GLY A 224 -22.94 6.22 1.19
CA GLY A 224 -23.26 7.61 0.87
C GLY A 224 -22.03 8.42 0.47
N GLU A 225 -22.09 9.74 0.65
CA GLU A 225 -21.00 10.69 0.39
C GLU A 225 -20.08 10.78 1.61
N ARG A 226 -19.40 9.68 1.93
CA ARG A 226 -18.48 9.57 3.08
C ARG A 226 -17.16 8.92 2.67
N VAL A 227 -16.12 9.18 3.43
CA VAL A 227 -14.84 8.47 3.34
C VAL A 227 -15.03 7.06 3.90
N PHE A 228 -14.74 6.05 3.08
CA PHE A 228 -14.78 4.66 3.51
C PHE A 228 -13.45 4.27 4.15
N VAL A 229 -13.50 3.68 5.35
CA VAL A 229 -12.33 3.06 5.97
C VAL A 229 -12.25 1.62 5.50
N ASP A 230 -11.33 1.32 4.58
CA ASP A 230 -11.19 -0.04 4.04
C ASP A 230 -10.42 -0.94 5.02
N PHE A 231 -11.13 -1.39 6.05
CA PHE A 231 -10.61 -2.33 7.06
C PHE A 231 -10.15 -3.67 6.43
N ASN A 232 -10.62 -4.01 5.24
CA ASN A 232 -10.25 -5.26 4.59
C ASN A 232 -8.85 -5.21 3.97
N GLN A 233 -8.22 -4.03 3.86
CA GLN A 233 -6.82 -3.90 3.49
C GLN A 233 -5.85 -4.51 4.52
N ALA A 234 -6.31 -4.73 5.76
CA ALA A 234 -5.55 -5.43 6.79
C ALA A 234 -5.56 -6.96 6.64
N ASN A 235 -6.35 -7.51 5.70
CA ASN A 235 -6.29 -8.94 5.41
C ASN A 235 -4.96 -9.34 4.78
N ARG A 236 -4.60 -10.60 4.99
CA ARG A 236 -3.50 -11.27 4.30
C ARG A 236 -3.69 -11.19 2.78
N ASP A 237 -2.58 -10.95 2.07
CA ASP A 237 -2.52 -10.90 0.61
C ASP A 237 -3.36 -9.80 -0.07
N ARG A 238 -3.59 -8.68 0.62
CA ARG A 238 -4.18 -7.47 0.04
C ARG A 238 -3.11 -6.50 -0.45
N THR A 239 -3.43 -5.87 -1.58
CA THR A 239 -2.54 -4.98 -2.31
C THR A 239 -2.69 -3.55 -1.83
N ILE A 240 -1.63 -3.00 -1.25
CA ILE A 240 -1.50 -1.57 -0.95
C ILE A 240 -0.23 -1.09 -1.62
N ALA A 241 -0.33 -0.05 -2.46
CA ALA A 241 0.85 0.56 -3.06
C ALA A 241 1.82 1.03 -1.97
N GLY A 242 3.07 0.58 -2.06
CA GLY A 242 4.14 0.92 -1.12
C GLY A 242 4.46 2.42 -1.12
N ALA A 243 5.18 2.88 -0.11
CA ALA A 243 5.74 4.22 -0.10
C ALA A 243 6.69 4.41 -1.29
N TYR A 244 6.66 5.57 -1.94
CA TYR A 244 7.44 5.87 -3.15
C TYR A 244 7.10 5.01 -4.38
N SER A 245 6.11 4.11 -4.30
CA SER A 245 5.64 3.37 -5.47
C SER A 245 4.93 4.31 -6.44
N PRO A 246 5.26 4.31 -7.74
CA PRO A 246 4.42 4.92 -8.76
C PRO A 246 3.05 4.26 -8.82
N ARG A 247 2.10 4.93 -9.48
CA ARG A 247 0.78 4.43 -9.82
C ARG A 247 0.58 4.49 -11.33
N ALA A 248 -0.15 3.51 -11.85
CA ALA A 248 -0.54 3.45 -13.27
C ALA A 248 -1.75 4.36 -13.56
N LEU A 249 -1.56 5.67 -13.39
CA LEU A 249 -2.51 6.71 -13.77
C LEU A 249 -1.80 7.69 -14.72
N ALA A 250 -2.57 8.35 -15.57
CA ALA A 250 -2.07 9.17 -16.70
C ALA A 250 -0.96 10.18 -16.33
N HIS A 251 -1.04 10.80 -15.16
CA HIS A 251 -0.09 11.80 -14.69
C HIS A 251 1.11 11.23 -13.90
N ALA A 252 1.32 9.90 -13.94
CA ALA A 252 2.40 9.19 -13.24
C ALA A 252 2.55 9.52 -11.74
N PRO A 253 1.46 9.49 -10.94
CA PRO A 253 1.54 9.86 -9.53
C PRO A 253 2.28 8.81 -8.71
N VAL A 254 2.70 9.23 -7.53
CA VAL A 254 3.42 8.42 -6.56
C VAL A 254 2.60 8.32 -5.27
N SER A 255 2.57 7.13 -4.69
CA SER A 255 2.15 6.90 -3.32
C SER A 255 3.19 7.51 -2.37
N CYS A 256 3.02 8.80 -2.02
CA CYS A 256 4.11 9.64 -1.52
C CYS A 256 4.01 9.84 -0.01
N PRO A 257 5.02 9.41 0.78
CA PRO A 257 5.18 9.80 2.17
C PRO A 257 5.18 11.32 2.36
N ILE A 258 4.42 11.76 3.35
CA ILE A 258 4.35 13.16 3.77
C ILE A 258 4.39 13.24 5.30
N THR A 259 4.69 14.41 5.82
CA THR A 259 4.56 14.76 7.23
C THR A 259 3.11 15.11 7.56
N TRP A 260 2.71 14.99 8.82
CA TRP A 260 1.38 15.44 9.25
C TRP A 260 1.19 16.96 9.07
N ASN A 261 2.26 17.74 9.21
CA ASN A 261 2.19 19.21 9.15
C ASN A 261 1.91 19.74 7.73
N GLU A 262 2.25 18.98 6.69
CA GLU A 262 1.98 19.40 5.31
C GLU A 262 0.64 18.89 4.78
N LEU A 263 -0.03 17.96 5.46
CA LEU A 263 -1.23 17.27 4.97
C LEU A 263 -2.32 18.22 4.44
N GLU A 264 -2.61 19.30 5.16
CA GLU A 264 -3.66 20.27 4.78
C GLU A 264 -3.27 21.17 3.61
N SER A 265 -2.00 21.15 3.20
CA SER A 265 -1.43 22.07 2.19
C SER A 265 -0.96 21.38 0.92
N VAL A 266 -0.92 20.05 0.89
CA VAL A 266 -0.42 19.29 -0.26
C VAL A 266 -1.52 19.05 -1.28
N ASP A 267 -1.16 19.16 -2.56
CA ASP A 267 -1.96 18.60 -3.66
C ASP A 267 -1.35 17.27 -4.09
N PRO A 268 -2.05 16.13 -3.94
CA PRO A 268 -1.51 14.82 -4.30
C PRO A 268 -1.13 14.71 -5.78
N LYS A 269 -1.70 15.52 -6.67
CA LYS A 269 -1.34 15.54 -8.11
C LYS A 269 0.08 16.03 -8.36
N ASN A 270 0.66 16.77 -7.41
CA ASN A 270 2.03 17.25 -7.50
C ASN A 270 3.07 16.19 -7.16
N PHE A 271 2.68 15.02 -6.62
CA PHE A 271 3.59 13.93 -6.32
C PHE A 271 3.65 12.95 -7.49
N THR A 272 4.64 13.11 -8.36
CA THR A 272 4.85 12.28 -9.55
C THR A 272 6.27 11.74 -9.59
N ILE A 273 6.53 10.80 -10.49
CA ILE A 273 7.89 10.28 -10.69
C ILE A 273 8.88 11.37 -11.13
N LEU A 274 8.40 12.54 -11.59
CA LEU A 274 9.23 13.68 -12.00
C LEU A 274 9.56 14.62 -10.84
N SER A 275 8.65 14.78 -9.88
CA SER A 275 8.77 15.79 -8.81
C SER A 275 9.32 15.21 -7.50
N VAL A 276 8.99 13.96 -7.18
CA VAL A 276 9.35 13.32 -5.91
C VAL A 276 10.86 13.22 -5.69
N PRO A 277 11.72 12.92 -6.68
CA PRO A 277 13.17 12.94 -6.48
C PRO A 277 13.70 14.28 -5.97
N GLY A 278 13.25 15.39 -6.55
CA GLY A 278 13.65 16.74 -6.12
C GLY A 278 13.16 17.08 -4.73
N ARG A 279 11.91 16.67 -4.41
CA ARG A 279 11.34 16.80 -3.07
C ARG A 279 12.17 16.04 -2.03
N LEU A 280 12.50 14.77 -2.29
CA LEU A 280 13.25 13.92 -1.38
C LEU A 280 14.65 14.47 -1.10
N LYS A 281 15.35 14.97 -2.12
CA LYS A 281 16.66 15.63 -1.97
C LYS A 281 16.60 16.90 -1.12
N THR A 282 15.49 17.62 -1.17
CA THR A 282 15.34 18.92 -0.50
C THR A 282 14.84 18.78 0.94
N LEU A 283 13.86 17.91 1.17
CA LEU A 283 13.17 17.78 2.46
C LEU A 283 13.64 16.59 3.29
N GLY A 284 14.35 15.64 2.68
CA GLY A 284 14.60 14.33 3.27
C GLY A 284 13.37 13.43 3.25
N ASP A 285 13.50 12.23 3.83
CA ASP A 285 12.43 11.24 3.91
C ASP A 285 11.52 11.50 5.12
N PRO A 286 10.23 11.84 4.92
CA PRO A 286 9.27 12.03 6.01
C PRO A 286 9.06 10.78 6.88
N TRP A 287 9.39 9.60 6.36
CA TRP A 287 9.25 8.32 7.06
C TRP A 287 10.57 7.77 7.59
N SER A 288 11.65 8.56 7.60
CA SER A 288 12.97 8.13 8.09
C SER A 288 12.96 7.56 9.51
N ALA A 289 12.03 8.01 10.37
CA ALA A 289 11.84 7.51 11.73
C ALA A 289 10.74 6.43 11.87
N MET A 290 10.09 6.00 10.79
CA MET A 290 8.93 5.09 10.88
C MET A 290 9.25 3.77 11.58
N ASN A 291 10.46 3.26 11.43
CA ASN A 291 10.85 1.98 12.03
C ASN A 291 11.62 2.15 13.35
N SER A 292 11.64 3.34 13.97
CA SER A 292 12.44 3.59 15.19
C SER A 292 11.80 3.05 16.47
N GLU A 293 10.47 3.07 16.55
CA GLU A 293 9.72 2.64 17.72
C GLU A 293 8.43 1.93 17.28
N ALA A 294 8.24 0.70 17.75
CA ALA A 294 7.06 -0.11 17.45
C ALA A 294 6.06 0.00 18.60
N GLY A 295 4.79 0.27 18.27
CA GLY A 295 3.71 0.30 19.23
C GLY A 295 3.09 -1.07 19.47
N LYS A 296 2.21 -1.14 20.45
CA LYS A 296 1.40 -2.32 20.76
C LYS A 296 -0.06 -2.10 20.37
N ILE A 297 -0.74 -3.14 19.91
CA ILE A 297 -2.16 -3.07 19.50
C ILE A 297 -3.14 -3.50 20.60
N ASP A 298 -2.67 -3.80 21.81
CA ASP A 298 -3.49 -4.28 22.94
C ASP A 298 -4.70 -3.36 23.23
N VAL A 299 -4.54 -2.05 23.15
CA VAL A 299 -5.65 -1.10 23.38
C VAL A 299 -6.72 -1.22 22.29
N LEU A 300 -6.31 -1.36 21.03
CA LEU A 300 -7.24 -1.58 19.92
C LEU A 300 -7.96 -2.93 20.04
N LEU A 301 -7.27 -3.97 20.52
CA LEU A 301 -7.88 -5.27 20.78
C LEU A 301 -8.89 -5.21 21.95
N GLN A 302 -8.63 -4.43 22.99
CA GLN A 302 -9.63 -4.16 24.03
C GLN A 302 -10.86 -3.42 23.49
N TRP A 303 -10.67 -2.48 22.57
CA TRP A 303 -11.80 -1.81 21.90
C TRP A 303 -12.59 -2.75 21.01
N TRP A 304 -11.90 -3.69 20.34
CA TRP A 304 -12.53 -4.77 19.60
C TRP A 304 -13.39 -5.66 20.52
N GLU A 305 -12.85 -6.11 21.66
CA GLU A 305 -13.59 -6.92 22.64
C GLU A 305 -14.81 -6.18 23.19
N ARG A 306 -14.68 -4.87 23.48
CA ARG A 306 -15.79 -4.00 23.85
C ARG A 306 -16.88 -3.98 22.77
N ASP A 307 -16.49 -3.80 21.52
CA ASP A 307 -17.42 -3.75 20.40
C ASP A 307 -18.12 -5.12 20.21
N VAL A 308 -17.40 -6.23 20.33
CA VAL A 308 -17.97 -7.60 20.30
C VAL A 308 -18.99 -7.80 21.43
N ALA A 309 -18.66 -7.38 22.66
CA ALA A 309 -19.58 -7.45 23.80
C ALA A 309 -20.83 -6.58 23.60
N ALA A 310 -20.74 -5.51 22.82
CA ALA A 310 -21.86 -4.66 22.41
C ALA A 310 -22.63 -5.21 21.19
N GLY A 311 -22.31 -6.41 20.69
CA GLY A 311 -22.97 -7.04 19.55
C GLY A 311 -22.40 -6.62 18.18
N LEU A 312 -21.33 -5.84 18.14
CA LEU A 312 -20.63 -5.46 16.93
C LEU A 312 -19.48 -6.45 16.67
N GLY A 313 -19.83 -7.62 16.15
CA GLY A 313 -18.89 -8.70 15.85
C GLY A 313 -18.08 -8.50 14.57
N GLU A 314 -17.74 -9.58 13.90
CA GLU A 314 -16.95 -9.57 12.66
C GLU A 314 -17.63 -8.79 11.53
N MET A 315 -16.82 -8.11 10.71
CA MET A 315 -17.24 -7.45 9.48
C MET A 315 -17.05 -8.36 8.27
N PRO A 316 -17.80 -8.16 7.17
CA PRO A 316 -17.66 -8.97 5.96
C PRO A 316 -16.22 -8.99 5.42
N PHE A 317 -15.77 -10.15 4.97
CA PHE A 317 -14.54 -10.26 4.20
C PHE A 317 -14.84 -10.04 2.71
N PRO A 318 -13.83 -9.70 1.89
CA PRO A 318 -14.09 -9.52 0.48
C PRO A 318 -14.51 -10.85 -0.18
N PRO A 319 -15.28 -10.83 -1.29
CA PRO A 319 -15.98 -12.01 -1.78
C PRO A 319 -15.04 -13.14 -2.26
N ASP A 320 -13.83 -12.76 -2.67
CA ASP A 320 -12.74 -13.64 -3.11
C ASP A 320 -11.93 -14.24 -1.95
N TYR A 321 -12.15 -13.77 -0.71
CA TYR A 321 -11.48 -14.29 0.48
C TYR A 321 -12.12 -15.60 0.94
N PRO A 322 -11.38 -16.56 1.51
CA PRO A 322 -11.97 -17.74 2.15
C PRO A 322 -13.01 -17.37 3.21
N LYS A 323 -13.98 -18.25 3.47
CA LYS A 323 -14.99 -18.03 4.51
C LYS A 323 -14.34 -18.10 5.90
N MET A 324 -14.58 -17.08 6.72
CA MET A 324 -13.96 -16.96 8.04
C MET A 324 -14.96 -17.24 9.19
N PRO A 325 -14.50 -17.72 10.35
CA PRO A 325 -15.34 -17.86 11.54
C PRO A 325 -15.95 -16.52 11.96
N GLY A 326 -17.21 -16.52 12.38
CA GLY A 326 -17.90 -15.31 12.86
C GLY A 326 -18.32 -14.32 11.78
N GLU A 327 -17.88 -14.48 10.53
CA GLU A 327 -18.24 -13.60 9.41
C GLU A 327 -19.77 -13.58 9.17
N PRO A 328 -20.39 -12.39 9.05
CA PRO A 328 -21.79 -12.27 8.64
C PRO A 328 -22.06 -13.01 7.33
N THR A 329 -23.29 -13.48 7.13
CA THR A 329 -23.66 -14.12 5.85
C THR A 329 -23.31 -13.19 4.69
N ARG A 330 -22.46 -13.66 3.78
CA ARG A 330 -22.20 -13.00 2.49
C ARG A 330 -23.48 -13.07 1.67
N VAL A 331 -24.41 -12.16 1.91
CA VAL A 331 -25.58 -12.01 1.05
C VAL A 331 -25.04 -11.51 -0.28
N GLN A 332 -25.42 -12.11 -1.42
CA GLN A 332 -25.15 -11.41 -2.68
C GLN A 332 -25.96 -10.10 -2.66
N PRO A 333 -25.38 -8.97 -3.09
CA PRO A 333 -26.11 -7.72 -3.14
C PRO A 333 -27.41 -7.96 -3.89
N SER A 334 -28.52 -7.80 -3.20
CA SER A 334 -29.84 -8.07 -3.75
C SER A 334 -29.99 -7.26 -5.02
N ARG A 335 -30.29 -7.93 -6.14
CA ARG A 335 -30.67 -7.28 -7.39
C ARG A 335 -31.63 -6.14 -7.06
N ALA A 336 -31.20 -4.91 -7.30
CA ALA A 336 -32.02 -3.72 -7.19
C ALA A 336 -33.41 -4.02 -7.75
N ARG A 337 -34.42 -4.04 -6.88
CA ARG A 337 -35.79 -3.86 -7.35
C ARG A 337 -35.78 -2.51 -8.06
N LYS A 338 -35.86 -2.52 -9.39
CA LYS A 338 -36.22 -1.32 -10.15
C LYS A 338 -37.54 -0.81 -9.55
N PRO A 339 -37.64 0.48 -9.18
CA PRO A 339 -38.93 1.07 -8.89
C PRO A 339 -39.81 0.90 -10.14
N VAL A 340 -41.05 0.48 -9.90
CA VAL A 340 -42.12 0.45 -10.93
C VAL A 340 -42.50 1.87 -11.28
#